data_AF-A0A967CLV3-F1
#
_entry.id   AF-A0A967CLV3-F1
#
_cell.length_a   1.000
_cell.length_b   1.000
_cell.length_c   1.000
_cell.angle_alpha   90.00
_cell.angle_beta   90.00
_cell.angle_gamma   90.00
#
_symmetry.space_group_name_H-M   'P 1'
#
loop_
_entity.id
_entity.type
_entity.pdbx_description
1 polymer ?
#
loop_
_entity_poly.entity_id
_entity_poly.type
_entity_poly.pdbx_seq_one_letter_code
_entity_poly.pdbx_strand_id
1 'polypeptide(L)'
;MAPVAAGIAFFAVLGLVLFGIAALMSGEQSQTTTFTPDRLQVGNVERWADTVNTNGPVLFPGLGTTSGERTIVLDHNGSDPQRGWIVYYAYPADRDPSCIVTHVKGTRDFIDCDQRTLAVELLHRPVDARPVVENRASLLIDLRAP
;
A
#
# COMPACT_ATOMS: atom_id res chain seq x y z
N MET A 1 12.74 -7.03 58.69
CA MET A 1 12.55 -5.73 58.00
C MET A 1 13.61 -5.45 56.92
N ALA A 2 14.89 -5.77 57.15
CA ALA A 2 15.99 -5.51 56.20
C ALA A 2 15.82 -6.05 54.76
N PRO A 3 15.35 -7.30 54.52
CA PRO A 3 15.25 -7.82 53.15
C PRO A 3 14.11 -7.15 52.34
N VAL A 4 13.04 -6.73 53.02
CA VAL A 4 11.91 -6.04 52.37
C VAL A 4 12.31 -4.63 51.93
N ALA A 5 13.05 -3.91 52.77
CA ALA A 5 13.55 -2.57 52.44
C ALA A 5 14.53 -2.58 51.25
N ALA A 6 15.40 -3.59 51.19
CA ALA A 6 16.32 -3.78 50.06
C ALA A 6 15.58 -4.05 48.74
N GLY A 7 14.54 -4.89 48.78
CA GLY A 7 13.68 -5.16 47.62
C GLY A 7 12.97 -3.90 47.12
N ILE A 8 12.38 -3.12 48.03
CA ILE A 8 11.69 -1.86 47.67
C ILE A 8 12.66 -0.88 47.01
N ALA A 9 13.86 -0.71 47.56
CA ALA A 9 14.87 0.17 46.98
C ALA A 9 15.27 -0.27 45.56
N PHE A 10 15.44 -1.57 45.34
CA PHE A 10 15.76 -2.12 44.02
C PHE A 10 14.65 -1.81 42.99
N PHE A 11 13.39 -2.09 43.33
CA PHE A 11 12.27 -1.83 42.40
C PHE A 11 12.04 -0.34 42.15
N ALA A 12 12.28 0.53 43.14
CA ALA A 12 12.20 1.97 42.95
C ALA A 12 13.25 2.47 41.95
N VAL A 13 14.49 1.99 42.08
CA VAL A 13 15.57 2.32 41.14
C VAL A 13 15.27 1.76 39.75
N LEU A 14 14.85 0.50 39.65
CA LEU A 14 14.50 -0.13 38.37
C LEU A 14 13.35 0.60 37.67
N GLY A 15 12.31 0.97 38.42
CA GLY A 15 11.17 1.73 37.90
C GLY A 15 11.58 3.10 37.37
N LEU A 16 12.46 3.81 38.07
CA LEU A 16 12.99 5.10 37.60
C LEU A 16 13.84 4.97 36.34
N VAL A 17 14.67 3.92 36.24
CA VAL A 17 15.48 3.64 35.04
C VAL A 17 14.57 3.36 33.85
N LEU A 18 13.59 2.47 34.01
CA LEU A 18 12.63 2.13 32.95
C LEU A 18 11.79 3.33 32.56
N PHE A 19 11.34 4.14 33.51
CA PHE A 19 10.62 5.39 33.26
C PHE A 19 11.47 6.39 32.48
N GLY A 20 12.76 6.55 32.82
CA GLY A 20 13.67 7.42 32.11
C GLY A 20 13.89 7.00 30.65
N ILE A 21 14.08 5.70 30.41
CA ILE A 21 14.20 5.16 29.04
C ILE A 21 12.89 5.39 28.27
N ALA A 22 11.74 5.12 28.90
CA ALA A 22 10.43 5.34 28.28
C ALA A 22 10.21 6.83 27.95
N ALA A 23 10.56 7.76 28.84
CA ALA A 23 10.45 9.19 28.60
C ALA A 23 11.31 9.63 27.41
N LEU A 24 12.53 9.11 27.27
CA LEU A 24 13.40 9.39 26.13
C LEU A 24 12.84 8.82 24.81
N MET A 25 12.22 7.64 24.83
CA MET A 25 11.65 6.99 23.65
C MET A 25 10.23 7.44 23.32
N SER A 26 9.54 8.12 24.23
CA SER A 26 8.13 8.53 24.07
C SER A 26 7.89 9.65 23.05
N GLY A 27 8.95 10.25 22.50
CA GLY A 27 8.87 11.39 21.58
C GLY A 27 8.34 11.09 20.16
N GLU A 28 8.25 9.82 19.75
CA GLU A 28 7.85 9.46 18.37
C GLU A 28 6.89 8.28 18.32
N GLN A 29 5.87 8.25 19.19
CA GLN A 29 4.70 7.43 18.90
C GLN A 29 3.82 8.16 17.89
N SER A 30 4.15 8.01 16.60
CA SER A 30 3.19 8.22 15.52
C SER A 30 1.99 7.32 15.80
N GLN A 31 0.97 7.90 16.43
CA GLN A 31 -0.31 7.23 16.63
C GLN A 31 -0.87 6.93 15.25
N THR A 32 -0.71 5.71 14.75
CA THR A 32 -1.35 5.24 13.52
C THR A 32 -2.85 5.12 13.78
N THR A 33 -3.55 6.25 13.76
CA THR A 33 -5.00 6.35 14.00
C THR A 33 -5.82 6.09 12.74
N THR A 34 -5.17 5.77 11.62
CA THR A 34 -5.84 5.39 10.37
C THR A 34 -5.45 3.96 10.01
N PHE A 35 -6.38 3.02 10.18
CA PHE A 35 -6.22 1.61 9.72
C PHE A 35 -6.12 1.48 8.19
N THR A 36 -6.24 2.58 7.45
CA THR A 36 -5.90 2.66 6.03
C THR A 36 -4.64 3.50 5.89
N PRO A 37 -3.49 2.92 5.51
CA PRO A 37 -2.29 3.69 5.28
C PRO A 37 -2.51 4.67 4.11
N ASP A 38 -2.09 5.91 4.27
CA ASP A 38 -2.17 6.95 3.24
C ASP A 38 -1.31 6.62 2.01
N ARG A 39 -0.30 5.78 2.20
CA ARG A 39 0.61 5.30 1.16
C ARG A 39 0.75 3.79 1.27
N LEU A 40 0.48 3.09 0.17
CA LEU A 40 0.78 1.68 0.04
C LEU A 40 2.21 1.52 -0.47
N GLN A 41 3.06 0.89 0.34
CA GLN A 41 4.43 0.57 -0.06
C GLN A 41 4.42 -0.69 -0.93
N VAL A 42 4.81 -0.55 -2.20
CA VAL A 42 4.81 -1.65 -3.17
C VAL A 42 6.14 -2.40 -3.13
N GLY A 43 7.26 -1.66 -3.21
CA GLY A 43 8.59 -2.25 -3.04
C GLY A 43 9.63 -1.70 -4.02
N ASN A 44 10.58 -2.53 -4.43
CA ASN A 44 11.67 -2.12 -5.33
C ASN A 44 11.16 -1.88 -6.76
N VAL A 45 11.45 -0.71 -7.32
CA VAL A 45 10.87 -0.26 -8.58
C VAL A 45 11.32 -1.11 -9.77
N GLU A 46 12.59 -1.52 -9.83
CA GLU A 46 13.12 -2.37 -10.92
C GLU A 46 12.45 -3.75 -10.92
N ARG A 47 12.39 -4.41 -9.76
CA ARG A 47 11.74 -5.72 -9.62
C ARG A 47 10.28 -5.66 -10.05
N TRP A 48 9.56 -4.61 -9.66
CA TRP A 48 8.15 -4.48 -10.00
C TRP A 48 7.94 -4.16 -11.48
N ALA A 49 8.80 -3.36 -12.10
CA ALA A 49 8.74 -3.11 -13.54
C ALA A 49 8.93 -4.43 -14.32
N ASP A 50 9.92 -5.24 -13.95
CA ASP A 50 10.15 -6.56 -14.55
C ASP A 50 8.95 -7.50 -14.34
N THR A 51 8.35 -7.47 -13.14
CA THR A 51 7.16 -8.27 -12.81
C THR A 51 5.98 -7.89 -13.69
N VAL A 52 5.71 -6.59 -13.86
CA VAL A 52 4.59 -6.12 -14.69
C VAL A 52 4.83 -6.40 -16.16
N ASN A 53 6.07 -6.22 -16.65
CA ASN A 53 6.44 -6.55 -18.03
C ASN A 53 6.29 -8.04 -18.35
N THR A 54 6.55 -8.92 -17.38
CA THR A 54 6.50 -10.38 -17.59
C THR A 54 5.11 -10.97 -17.34
N ASN A 55 4.44 -10.54 -16.26
CA ASN A 55 3.22 -11.16 -15.77
C ASN A 55 1.95 -10.33 -16.05
N GLY A 56 2.11 -9.08 -16.47
CA GLY A 56 1.04 -8.12 -16.63
C GLY A 56 0.77 -7.26 -15.39
N PRO A 57 -0.22 -6.35 -15.47
CA PRO A 57 -0.57 -5.45 -14.38
C PRO A 57 -0.98 -6.18 -13.10
N VAL A 58 -0.80 -5.53 -11.95
CA VAL A 58 -0.96 -6.14 -10.63
C VAL A 58 -2.20 -5.59 -9.92
N LEU A 59 -3.06 -6.47 -9.43
CA LEU A 59 -4.25 -6.14 -8.64
C LEU A 59 -3.92 -6.06 -7.14
N PHE A 60 -4.33 -4.97 -6.50
CA PHE A 60 -4.29 -4.80 -5.04
C PHE A 60 -5.74 -4.71 -4.50
N PRO A 61 -6.31 -5.83 -4.03
CA PRO A 61 -7.70 -5.88 -3.58
C PRO A 61 -7.95 -5.17 -2.25
N GLY A 62 -9.12 -4.55 -2.13
CA GLY A 62 -9.72 -4.17 -0.84
C GLY A 62 -8.90 -3.19 0.00
N LEU A 63 -8.27 -2.18 -0.61
CA LEU A 63 -7.48 -1.20 0.14
C LEU A 63 -8.38 -0.39 1.10
N GLY A 64 -8.40 -0.76 2.37
CA GLY A 64 -9.23 -0.10 3.40
C GLY A 64 -10.74 -0.35 3.30
N THR A 65 -11.18 -1.33 2.49
CA THR A 65 -12.61 -1.71 2.36
C THR A 65 -12.76 -3.23 2.23
N THR A 66 -13.88 -3.77 2.69
CA THR A 66 -14.24 -5.20 2.50
C THR A 66 -15.05 -5.42 1.22
N SER A 67 -15.53 -4.34 0.58
CA SER A 67 -16.38 -4.33 -0.61
C SER A 67 -15.60 -4.43 -1.92
N GLY A 68 -14.27 -4.20 -1.90
CA GLY A 68 -13.45 -4.16 -3.11
C GLY A 68 -13.52 -2.83 -3.88
N GLU A 69 -14.29 -1.85 -3.39
CA GLU A 69 -14.46 -0.50 -3.99
C GLU A 69 -13.14 0.27 -4.13
N ARG A 70 -12.11 -0.11 -3.35
CA ARG A 70 -10.75 0.43 -3.44
C ARG A 70 -9.75 -0.60 -3.96
N THR A 71 -10.18 -1.47 -4.87
CA THR A 71 -9.25 -2.35 -5.59
C THR A 71 -8.60 -1.56 -6.71
N ILE A 72 -7.28 -1.53 -6.71
CA ILE A 72 -6.51 -0.82 -7.72
C ILE A 72 -5.68 -1.79 -8.57
N VAL A 73 -5.46 -1.40 -9.82
CA VAL A 73 -4.56 -2.04 -10.77
C VAL A 73 -3.34 -1.13 -10.91
N LEU A 74 -2.16 -1.67 -10.63
CA LEU A 74 -0.88 -1.02 -10.92
C LEU A 74 -0.35 -1.57 -12.24
N ASP A 75 -0.04 -0.64 -13.14
CA ASP A 75 0.53 -0.93 -14.43
C ASP A 75 1.79 -0.10 -14.68
N HIS A 76 2.62 -0.58 -15.60
CA HIS A 76 3.86 0.04 -16.03
C HIS A 76 3.94 -0.06 -17.55
N ASN A 77 4.29 1.05 -18.20
CA ASN A 77 4.51 1.12 -19.63
C ASN A 77 5.86 1.78 -19.93
N GLY A 78 6.67 1.11 -20.74
CA GLY A 78 7.98 1.58 -21.19
C GLY A 78 9.15 0.80 -20.57
N SER A 79 10.36 1.17 -20.97
CA SER A 79 11.59 0.49 -20.55
C SER A 79 12.29 1.11 -19.35
N ASP A 80 11.91 2.33 -18.96
CA ASP A 80 12.48 3.02 -17.79
C ASP A 80 11.68 2.62 -16.54
N PRO A 81 12.27 1.86 -15.60
CA PRO A 81 11.57 1.44 -14.39
C PRO A 81 11.18 2.65 -13.51
N GLN A 82 11.77 3.82 -13.66
CA GLN A 82 11.45 5.01 -12.86
C GLN A 82 10.31 5.85 -13.44
N ARG A 83 9.80 5.52 -14.64
CA ARG A 83 8.76 6.29 -15.34
C ARG A 83 7.68 5.36 -15.90
N GLY A 84 6.54 5.92 -16.31
CA GLY A 84 5.50 5.16 -17.00
C GLY A 84 4.61 4.30 -16.09
N TRP A 85 4.68 4.50 -14.78
CA TRP A 85 3.75 3.91 -13.82
C TRP A 85 2.38 4.58 -13.90
N ILE A 86 1.33 3.77 -13.92
CA ILE A 86 -0.06 4.22 -13.95
C ILE A 86 -0.87 3.34 -13.00
N VAL A 87 -1.88 3.94 -12.35
CA VAL A 87 -2.83 3.21 -11.53
C VAL A 87 -4.22 3.39 -12.13
N TYR A 88 -5.02 2.33 -12.08
CA TYR A 88 -6.44 2.30 -12.43
C TYR A 88 -7.23 1.73 -11.26
N TYR A 89 -8.53 2.01 -11.17
CA TYR A 89 -9.41 1.17 -10.37
C TYR A 89 -9.70 -0.14 -11.11
N ALA A 90 -9.98 -1.21 -10.37
CA ALA A 90 -10.29 -2.52 -10.95
C ALA A 90 -11.75 -2.65 -11.41
N TYR A 91 -12.29 -1.63 -12.09
CA TYR A 91 -13.60 -1.69 -12.75
C TYR A 91 -13.58 -0.88 -14.06
N PRO A 92 -14.42 -1.24 -15.05
CA PRO A 92 -14.46 -0.54 -16.34
C PRO A 92 -14.86 0.94 -16.20
N ALA A 93 -14.30 1.82 -17.01
CA ALA A 93 -14.67 3.24 -17.00
C ALA A 93 -16.15 3.51 -17.36
N ASP A 94 -16.82 2.56 -18.02
CA ASP A 94 -18.22 2.61 -18.42
C ASP A 94 -19.18 1.87 -17.46
N ARG A 95 -18.71 1.51 -16.26
CA ARG A 95 -19.46 0.72 -15.26
C ARG A 95 -19.27 1.25 -13.83
N ASP A 96 -20.16 0.79 -12.96
CA ASP A 96 -20.11 1.04 -11.51
C ASP A 96 -18.98 0.23 -10.84
N PRO A 97 -18.40 0.71 -9.71
CA PRO A 97 -17.40 -0.03 -8.93
C PRO A 97 -17.79 -1.44 -8.50
N SER A 98 -19.09 -1.79 -8.48
CA SER A 98 -19.53 -3.17 -8.24
C SER A 98 -19.06 -4.16 -9.32
N CYS A 99 -18.72 -3.70 -10.52
CA CYS A 99 -18.25 -4.53 -11.65
C CYS A 99 -16.72 -4.73 -11.58
N ILE A 100 -16.26 -5.48 -10.58
CA ILE A 100 -14.82 -5.75 -10.41
C ILE A 100 -14.29 -6.65 -11.54
N VAL A 101 -13.15 -6.25 -12.12
CA VAL A 101 -12.49 -7.01 -13.19
C VAL A 101 -11.55 -8.09 -12.65
N THR A 102 -11.37 -9.15 -13.45
CA THR A 102 -10.39 -10.21 -13.19
C THR A 102 -9.23 -10.12 -14.19
N HIS A 103 -8.00 -10.17 -13.70
CA HIS A 103 -6.81 -10.11 -14.56
C HIS A 103 -6.62 -11.40 -15.36
N VAL A 104 -6.38 -11.27 -16.67
CA VAL A 104 -5.92 -12.36 -17.52
C VAL A 104 -4.41 -12.50 -17.38
N LYS A 105 -3.98 -13.49 -16.60
CA LYS A 105 -2.57 -13.72 -16.25
C LYS A 105 -1.65 -13.73 -17.48
N GLY A 106 -0.50 -13.05 -17.37
CA GLY A 106 0.49 -12.98 -18.45
C GLY A 106 0.13 -12.02 -19.58
N THR A 107 -0.95 -11.25 -19.43
CA THR A 107 -1.41 -10.27 -20.41
C THR A 107 -1.67 -8.92 -19.75
N ARG A 108 -1.97 -7.89 -20.55
CA ARG A 108 -2.43 -6.57 -20.07
C ARG A 108 -3.96 -6.45 -20.08
N ASP A 109 -4.66 -7.58 -20.22
CA ASP A 109 -6.10 -7.63 -20.39
C ASP A 109 -6.83 -8.08 -19.12
N PHE A 110 -8.10 -7.69 -19.05
CA PHE A 110 -9.00 -7.94 -17.93
C PHE A 110 -10.34 -8.45 -18.43
N ILE A 111 -11.00 -9.29 -17.64
CA ILE A 111 -12.38 -9.73 -17.89
C ILE A 111 -13.30 -9.01 -16.91
N ASP A 112 -14.33 -8.34 -17.43
CA ASP A 112 -15.32 -7.65 -16.61
C ASP A 112 -16.52 -8.54 -16.22
N CYS A 113 -17.46 -7.97 -15.45
CA CYS A 113 -18.66 -8.67 -15.00
C CYS A 113 -19.58 -9.12 -16.16
N ASP A 114 -19.50 -8.46 -17.33
CA ASP A 114 -20.24 -8.79 -18.55
C ASP A 114 -19.48 -9.80 -19.44
N GLN A 115 -18.35 -10.34 -18.96
CA GLN A 115 -17.45 -11.24 -19.71
C GLN A 115 -16.81 -10.58 -20.95
N ARG A 116 -16.66 -9.26 -20.97
CA ARG A 116 -15.87 -8.55 -21.99
C ARG A 116 -14.40 -8.60 -21.63
N THR A 117 -13.56 -8.79 -22.65
CA THR A 117 -12.11 -8.57 -22.54
C THR A 117 -11.81 -7.10 -22.75
N LEU A 118 -11.16 -6.47 -21.77
CA LEU A 118 -10.83 -5.05 -21.74
C LEU A 118 -9.31 -4.88 -21.60
N ALA A 119 -8.74 -3.96 -22.36
CA ALA A 119 -7.38 -3.48 -22.11
C ALA A 119 -7.34 -2.64 -20.83
N VAL A 120 -6.19 -2.59 -20.16
CA VAL A 120 -6.00 -1.86 -18.90
C VAL A 120 -6.38 -0.36 -19.01
N GLU A 121 -6.20 0.25 -20.17
CA GLU A 121 -6.52 1.67 -20.41
C GLU A 121 -8.02 1.97 -20.42
N LEU A 122 -8.88 0.95 -20.54
CA LEU A 122 -10.34 1.05 -20.47
C LEU A 122 -10.87 0.99 -19.03
N LEU A 123 -9.99 0.80 -18.05
CA LEU A 123 -10.35 0.85 -16.64
C LEU A 123 -10.47 2.29 -16.15
N HIS A 124 -11.26 2.49 -15.11
CA HIS A 124 -11.48 3.83 -14.56
C HIS A 124 -10.18 4.39 -13.95
N ARG A 125 -9.85 5.65 -14.26
CA ARG A 125 -8.71 6.33 -13.64
C ARG A 125 -9.04 6.78 -12.21
N PRO A 126 -8.18 6.51 -11.23
CA PRO A 126 -8.38 7.00 -9.88
C PRO A 126 -8.29 8.52 -9.83
N VAL A 127 -9.09 9.11 -8.94
CA VAL A 127 -9.08 10.55 -8.60
C VAL A 127 -8.43 10.80 -7.25
N ASP A 128 -8.03 9.74 -6.55
CA ASP A 128 -7.47 9.77 -5.21
C ASP A 128 -6.25 8.85 -5.06
N ALA A 129 -5.72 8.30 -6.15
CA ALA A 129 -4.55 7.41 -6.12
C ALA A 129 -3.56 7.70 -7.25
N ARG A 130 -2.26 7.77 -6.93
CA ARG A 130 -1.19 7.86 -7.94
C ARG A 130 0.05 7.06 -7.56
N PRO A 131 0.79 6.53 -8.54
CA PRO A 131 2.09 5.92 -8.28
C PRO A 131 3.15 7.00 -8.01
N VAL A 132 4.04 6.73 -7.06
CA VAL A 132 5.16 7.60 -6.70
C VAL A 132 6.43 6.75 -6.63
N VAL A 133 7.46 7.18 -7.34
CA VAL A 133 8.81 6.60 -7.23
C VAL A 133 9.62 7.48 -6.28
N GLU A 134 10.00 6.94 -5.13
CA GLU A 134 10.77 7.63 -4.10
C GLU A 134 12.22 7.14 -4.11
N ASN A 135 13.15 8.09 -3.94
CA ASN A 135 14.59 7.83 -3.89
C ASN A 135 15.12 7.00 -5.08
N ARG A 136 14.42 7.04 -6.23
CA ARG A 136 14.74 6.27 -7.44
C ARG A 136 14.78 4.74 -7.25
N ALA A 137 14.25 4.23 -6.15
CA ALA A 137 14.40 2.82 -5.77
C ALA A 137 13.11 2.20 -5.24
N SER A 138 12.23 2.99 -4.63
CA SER A 138 11.00 2.48 -4.02
C SER A 138 9.77 2.97 -4.77
N LEU A 139 8.89 2.05 -5.14
CA LEU A 139 7.57 2.32 -5.67
C LEU A 139 6.55 2.32 -4.53
N LEU A 140 5.75 3.37 -4.49
CA LEU A 140 4.63 3.53 -3.58
C LEU A 140 3.39 3.94 -4.36
N ILE A 141 2.22 3.73 -3.77
CA ILE A 141 0.95 4.27 -4.26
C ILE A 141 0.42 5.22 -3.19
N ASP A 142 0.35 6.51 -3.52
CA ASP A 142 -0.24 7.53 -2.66
C ASP A 142 -1.75 7.50 -2.84
N LEU A 143 -2.49 7.10 -1.80
CA LEU A 143 -3.95 6.87 -1.80
C LEU A 143 -4.76 8.11 -1.37
N ARG A 144 -4.13 9.30 -1.42
CA ARG A 144 -4.80 10.59 -1.19
C ARG A 144 -4.53 11.60 -2.31
N ALA A 145 -3.85 11.18 -3.36
CA ALA A 145 -3.38 12.11 -4.37
C ALA A 145 -4.44 12.31 -5.46
N PRO A 146 -4.75 13.58 -5.82
CA PRO A 146 -5.62 13.87 -6.96
C PRO A 146 -4.98 13.56 -8.30
#